data_AF-A0A813D740-F1
#
_entry.id   AF-A0A813D740-F1
#
_cell.length_a   1.000
_cell.length_b   1.000
_cell.length_c   1.000
_cell.angle_alpha   90.00
_cell.angle_beta   90.00
_cell.angle_gamma   90.00
#
_symmetry.space_group_name_H-M   'P 1'
#
loop_
_entity.id
_entity.type
_entity.pdbx_description
1 polymer ?
#
loop_
_entity_poly.entity_id
_entity_poly.type
_entity_poly.pdbx_seq_one_letter_code
_entity_poly.pdbx_strand_id
1 'polypeptide(L)'
;MERRRPQPLVASRPKWEPSWQWNCSLEDFPEFDPEATLGSPRSLAACDAEGILQQELRYKPPERYQLPGIDSRIAQLRYDFMENRRQDQLAAARNARLAIIDLEQEFQRSAAGGTPSSKRAGRVPDLDASLQLSWQEGGPPDPQLAGPHTTPYPEALSFFKQVLDEYSSMKAASPPASPKHSPPASTEVSVTFPMISPTSSHKRPDTTNSVVRSASESEIRGILERVRSAPRASLVDENMARASMDIHIVYPTLEKKWRKQDFKTERSLLHSRAGMAANCFERLVIDDYMKNEQKLLRDVAHLSSAEADPTSPMSRSGANSPLGSQTAGSTLKSSLGRGLSTAGSTSFSDMGSSTGLGGTGGFRDSQSRGFGDTTRSTSSCSERQANVRHRNLETKMDFQDHRQEVLQKSMEMSQSLKERTSAIKGSYKWRIAQELLEQRIRWRASYNQVATQDEKEVAFNRDFFEKREEQLRQQRARCNDSSEMRKEIRHLRDVNRILNEVQRDRKEAWRQGRKERLVMETRLAKISPKGLPGSPKHNIY
;
A
#
# COMPACT_ATOMS: atom_id res chain seq x y z
N MET A 1 2.53 -24.10 81.25
CA MET A 1 3.32 -24.92 80.30
C MET A 1 2.34 -25.59 79.35
N GLU A 2 2.20 -25.08 78.14
CA GLU A 2 1.34 -25.68 77.11
C GLU A 2 2.12 -25.66 75.80
N ARG A 3 2.71 -26.79 75.44
CA ARG A 3 3.59 -26.96 74.28
C ARG A 3 2.73 -27.01 73.02
N ARG A 4 2.62 -25.89 72.30
CA ARG A 4 2.05 -25.85 70.94
C ARG A 4 2.97 -26.63 69.99
N ARG A 5 2.43 -27.69 69.37
CA ARG A 5 3.11 -28.46 68.33
C ARG A 5 3.29 -27.58 67.07
N PRO A 6 4.47 -27.59 66.43
CA PRO A 6 4.66 -26.91 65.15
C PRO A 6 3.83 -27.62 64.07
N GLN A 7 3.00 -26.85 63.38
CA GLN A 7 2.28 -27.28 62.18
C GLN A 7 3.30 -27.62 61.09
N PRO A 8 3.18 -28.77 60.38
CA PRO A 8 4.02 -29.06 59.25
C PRO A 8 3.72 -28.05 58.14
N LEU A 9 4.75 -27.32 57.70
CA LEU A 9 4.72 -26.52 56.49
C LEU A 9 4.44 -27.47 55.31
N VAL A 10 3.17 -27.61 54.94
CA VAL A 10 2.75 -28.17 53.66
C VAL A 10 3.19 -27.16 52.61
N ALA A 11 4.45 -27.26 52.18
CA ALA A 11 4.91 -26.65 50.96
C ALA A 11 4.09 -27.27 49.83
N SER A 12 3.04 -26.57 49.41
CA SER A 12 2.35 -26.78 48.16
C SER A 12 3.38 -26.65 47.04
N ARG A 13 4.08 -27.75 46.73
CA ARG A 13 4.84 -27.87 45.51
C ARG A 13 3.86 -27.60 44.37
N PRO A 14 4.02 -26.53 43.56
CA PRO A 14 3.25 -26.43 42.34
C PRO A 14 3.55 -27.70 41.55
N LYS A 15 2.50 -28.49 41.31
CA LYS A 15 2.56 -29.73 40.57
C LYS A 15 2.75 -29.35 39.10
N TRP A 16 3.97 -28.95 38.74
CA TRP A 16 4.42 -28.89 37.35
C TRP A 16 4.59 -30.33 36.89
N GLU A 17 3.46 -31.03 36.70
CA GLU A 17 3.46 -32.22 35.87
C GLU A 17 3.83 -31.74 34.46
N PRO A 18 4.90 -32.26 33.83
CA PRO A 18 5.17 -32.03 32.43
C PRO A 18 4.09 -32.77 31.64
N SER A 19 2.89 -32.19 31.64
CA SER A 19 1.94 -32.42 30.59
C SER A 19 2.66 -31.96 29.33
N TRP A 20 3.08 -32.93 28.53
CA TRP A 20 3.41 -32.67 27.14
C TRP A 20 2.13 -32.08 26.56
N GLN A 21 2.00 -30.75 26.59
CA GLN A 21 0.79 -30.07 26.15
C GLN A 21 0.87 -29.99 24.63
N TRP A 22 0.51 -31.09 23.98
CA TRP A 22 0.26 -31.18 22.54
C TRP A 22 -0.79 -30.16 22.06
N ASN A 23 -1.34 -29.35 22.95
CA ASN A 23 -2.47 -28.46 22.71
C ASN A 23 -2.12 -26.97 22.82
N CYS A 24 -0.85 -26.57 23.02
CA CYS A 24 -0.51 -25.15 22.97
C CYS A 24 -0.83 -24.59 21.57
N SER A 25 -1.83 -23.72 21.53
CA SER A 25 -2.25 -22.98 20.34
C SER A 25 -1.48 -21.66 20.25
N LEU A 26 -1.43 -21.01 19.08
CA LEU A 26 -0.82 -19.68 18.93
C LEU A 26 -1.51 -18.57 19.76
N GLU A 27 -2.78 -18.76 20.17
CA GLU A 27 -3.50 -17.82 21.04
C GLU A 27 -3.03 -17.92 22.49
N ASP A 28 -2.87 -19.14 22.99
CA ASP A 28 -2.47 -19.41 24.37
C ASP A 28 -0.96 -19.69 24.49
N PHE A 29 -0.17 -19.30 23.49
CA PHE A 29 1.26 -19.59 23.46
C PHE A 29 1.98 -18.82 24.58
N PRO A 30 2.67 -19.50 25.52
CA PRO A 30 3.39 -18.82 26.59
C PRO A 30 4.63 -18.14 26.01
N GLU A 31 4.49 -16.86 25.66
CA GLU A 31 5.47 -16.13 24.85
C GLU A 31 6.86 -16.01 25.44
N PHE A 32 7.01 -16.15 26.76
CA PHE A 32 8.28 -16.00 27.49
C PHE A 32 8.85 -17.31 28.03
N ASP A 33 8.23 -18.45 27.72
CA ASP A 33 8.75 -19.76 28.12
C ASP A 33 9.70 -20.31 27.03
N PRO A 34 11.00 -20.49 27.33
CA PRO A 34 11.97 -20.98 26.35
C PRO A 34 11.72 -22.42 25.89
N GLU A 35 10.99 -23.21 26.69
CA GLU A 35 10.67 -24.61 26.39
C GLU A 35 9.30 -24.77 25.73
N ALA A 36 8.58 -23.67 25.47
CA ALA A 36 7.28 -23.70 24.81
C ALA A 36 7.36 -24.30 23.39
N THR A 37 6.48 -25.26 23.11
CA THR A 37 6.33 -25.88 21.78
C THR A 37 4.90 -25.78 21.29
N LEU A 38 4.72 -25.37 20.03
CA LEU A 38 3.41 -25.39 19.38
C LEU A 38 3.03 -26.83 19.05
N GLY A 39 1.86 -27.27 19.52
CA GLY A 39 1.33 -28.61 19.24
C GLY A 39 0.03 -28.61 18.44
N SER A 40 -0.71 -27.49 18.44
CA SER A 40 -2.00 -27.39 17.76
C SER A 40 -1.84 -27.51 16.23
N PRO A 41 -2.51 -28.48 15.56
CA PRO A 41 -2.39 -28.68 14.11
C PRO A 41 -2.68 -27.42 13.28
N ARG A 42 -3.69 -26.63 13.66
CA ARG A 42 -4.02 -25.35 13.00
C ARG A 42 -2.89 -24.33 13.14
N SER A 43 -2.22 -24.33 14.28
CA SER A 43 -1.09 -23.43 14.53
C SER A 43 0.13 -23.83 13.72
N LEU A 44 0.34 -25.14 13.53
CA LEU A 44 1.40 -25.65 12.66
C LEU A 44 1.13 -25.30 11.19
N ALA A 45 -0.09 -25.52 10.71
CA ALA A 45 -0.49 -25.13 9.36
C ALA A 45 -0.35 -23.61 9.11
N ALA A 46 -0.65 -22.78 10.11
CA ALA A 46 -0.45 -21.33 10.04
C ALA A 46 1.04 -20.95 9.94
N CYS A 47 1.92 -21.62 10.69
CA CYS A 47 3.36 -21.39 10.59
C CYS A 47 3.90 -21.82 9.22
N ASP A 48 3.45 -22.96 8.70
CA ASP A 48 3.84 -23.46 7.37
C ASP A 48 3.36 -22.53 6.25
N ALA A 49 2.14 -21.97 6.36
CA ALA A 49 1.60 -21.02 5.39
C ALA A 49 2.41 -19.71 5.31
N GLU A 50 2.90 -19.22 6.45
CA GLU A 50 3.76 -18.02 6.52
C GLU A 50 5.26 -18.33 6.29
N GLY A 51 5.64 -19.60 6.15
CA GLY A 51 7.04 -20.02 6.03
C GLY A 51 7.87 -19.78 7.31
N ILE A 52 7.23 -19.77 8.47
CA ILE A 52 7.86 -19.54 9.77
C ILE A 52 8.18 -20.88 10.42
N LEU A 53 9.45 -21.09 10.79
CA LEU A 53 9.84 -22.30 11.53
C LEU A 53 9.40 -22.19 12.99
N GLN A 54 8.83 -23.26 13.55
CA GLN A 54 8.40 -23.32 14.96
C GLN A 54 9.51 -22.93 15.96
N GLN A 55 10.76 -23.22 15.61
CA GLN A 55 11.94 -22.93 16.43
C GLN A 55 12.26 -21.42 16.50
N GLU A 56 11.80 -20.63 15.52
CA GLU A 56 11.99 -19.18 15.50
C GLU A 56 11.06 -18.47 16.48
N LEU A 57 9.89 -19.05 16.76
CA LEU A 57 8.90 -18.50 17.68
C LEU A 57 9.26 -18.69 19.16
N ARG A 58 10.21 -19.60 19.46
CA ARG A 58 10.68 -19.88 20.83
C ARG A 58 11.41 -18.68 21.42
N TYR A 59 11.06 -18.34 22.66
CA TYR A 59 11.73 -17.27 23.39
C TYR A 59 13.21 -17.62 23.65
N LYS A 60 14.10 -16.66 23.39
CA LYS A 60 15.53 -16.79 23.66
C LYS A 60 15.91 -15.75 24.71
N PRO A 61 16.25 -16.17 25.93
CA PRO A 61 16.51 -15.23 27.01
C PRO A 61 17.81 -14.44 26.74
N PRO A 62 17.95 -13.21 27.26
CA PRO A 62 19.04 -12.29 26.91
C PRO A 62 20.44 -12.85 27.19
N GLU A 63 20.56 -13.77 28.15
CA GLU A 63 21.81 -14.45 28.51
C GLU A 63 22.38 -15.25 27.34
N ARG A 64 21.54 -15.74 26.40
CA ARG A 64 22.02 -16.42 25.18
C ARG A 64 22.80 -15.50 24.25
N TYR A 65 22.60 -14.19 24.34
CA TYR A 65 23.28 -13.19 23.50
C TYR A 65 24.55 -12.64 24.15
N GLN A 66 24.79 -12.95 25.43
CA GLN A 66 25.99 -12.57 26.18
C GLN A 66 27.13 -13.55 25.91
N LEU A 67 27.75 -13.44 24.74
CA LEU A 67 28.94 -14.22 24.39
C LEU A 67 30.20 -13.61 25.03
N PRO A 68 31.20 -14.42 25.42
CA PRO A 68 32.45 -13.92 25.98
C PRO A 68 33.15 -12.98 24.98
N GLY A 69 33.46 -11.77 25.42
CA GLY A 69 34.10 -10.73 24.60
C GLY A 69 33.14 -9.79 23.85
N ILE A 70 31.82 -9.97 23.97
CA ILE A 70 30.83 -9.03 23.43
C ILE A 70 30.42 -8.05 24.53
N ASP A 71 30.40 -6.75 24.20
CA ASP A 71 29.91 -5.72 25.12
C ASP A 71 28.43 -5.95 25.48
N SER A 72 28.09 -5.76 26.76
CA SER A 72 26.74 -5.97 27.30
C SER A 72 25.70 -5.16 26.54
N ARG A 73 26.05 -3.95 26.08
CA ARG A 73 25.16 -3.11 25.29
C ARG A 73 24.85 -3.71 23.92
N ILE A 74 25.85 -4.30 23.26
CA ILE A 74 25.69 -4.95 21.96
C ILE A 74 24.86 -6.23 22.11
N ALA A 75 25.08 -7.00 23.19
CA ALA A 75 24.26 -8.16 23.51
C ALA A 75 22.78 -7.78 23.70
N GLN A 76 22.50 -6.70 24.43
CA GLN A 76 21.14 -6.18 24.60
C GLN A 76 20.50 -5.78 23.27
N LEU A 77 21.22 -5.04 22.41
CA LEU A 77 20.70 -4.65 21.09
C LEU A 77 20.38 -5.85 20.20
N ARG A 78 21.19 -6.92 20.28
CA ARG A 78 20.93 -8.18 19.56
C ARG A 78 19.69 -8.90 20.09
N TYR A 79 19.52 -8.94 21.41
CA TYR A 79 18.33 -9.47 22.04
C TYR A 79 17.09 -8.69 21.60
N ASP A 80 17.10 -7.36 21.73
CA ASP A 80 15.97 -6.50 21.37
C ASP A 80 15.57 -6.67 19.89
N PHE A 81 16.55 -6.72 18.98
CA PHE A 81 16.30 -6.95 17.56
C PHE A 81 15.66 -8.32 17.29
N MET A 82 16.19 -9.38 17.91
CA MET A 82 15.68 -10.73 17.70
C MET A 82 14.30 -10.94 18.34
N GLU A 83 14.05 -10.32 19.49
CA GLU A 83 12.76 -10.37 20.18
C GLU A 83 11.69 -9.61 19.38
N ASN A 84 12.01 -8.42 18.85
CA ASN A 84 11.08 -7.71 17.97
C ASN A 84 10.73 -8.52 16.73
N ARG A 85 11.73 -9.14 16.08
CA ARG A 85 11.49 -10.03 14.93
C ARG A 85 10.59 -11.22 15.30
N ARG A 86 10.82 -11.82 16.47
CA ARG A 86 10.01 -12.94 16.97
C ARG A 86 8.55 -12.52 17.21
N GLN A 87 8.34 -11.33 17.79
CA GLN A 87 7.01 -10.77 18.03
C GLN A 87 6.26 -10.50 16.71
N ASP A 88 6.95 -9.96 15.71
CA ASP A 88 6.37 -9.76 14.38
C ASP A 88 5.96 -11.10 13.74
N GLN A 89 6.80 -12.13 13.87
CA GLN A 89 6.50 -13.49 13.38
C GLN A 89 5.31 -14.13 14.13
N LEU A 90 5.22 -13.95 15.46
CA LEU A 90 4.07 -14.41 16.24
C LEU A 90 2.77 -13.74 15.79
N ALA A 91 2.80 -12.43 15.52
CA ALA A 91 1.65 -11.68 15.04
C ALA A 91 1.18 -12.18 13.65
N ALA A 92 2.12 -12.39 12.73
CA ALA A 92 1.82 -12.95 11.41
C ALA A 92 1.19 -14.35 11.52
N ALA A 93 1.81 -15.25 12.30
CA ALA A 93 1.30 -16.60 12.50
C ALA A 93 -0.09 -16.63 13.15
N ARG A 94 -0.38 -15.72 14.09
CA ARG A 94 -1.71 -15.57 14.71
C ARG A 94 -2.76 -15.17 13.68
N ASN A 95 -2.46 -14.21 12.81
CA ASN A 95 -3.37 -13.79 11.74
C ASN A 95 -3.63 -14.92 10.73
N ALA A 96 -2.59 -15.64 10.33
CA ALA A 96 -2.73 -16.80 9.45
C ALA A 96 -3.60 -17.90 10.07
N ARG A 97 -3.47 -18.15 11.38
CA ARG A 97 -4.33 -19.10 12.10
C ARG A 97 -5.79 -18.67 12.10
N LEU A 98 -6.08 -17.38 12.29
CA LEU A 98 -7.46 -16.87 12.23
C LEU A 98 -8.05 -17.08 10.83
N ALA A 99 -7.29 -16.81 9.77
CA ALA A 99 -7.73 -17.06 8.40
C ALA A 99 -8.06 -18.54 8.13
N ILE A 100 -7.25 -19.47 8.65
CA ILE A 100 -7.53 -20.91 8.55
C ILE A 100 -8.82 -21.28 9.29
N ILE A 101 -9.03 -20.72 10.48
CA ILE A 101 -10.27 -20.96 11.25
C ILE A 101 -11.50 -20.44 10.51
N ASP A 102 -11.41 -19.26 9.91
CA ASP A 102 -12.51 -18.67 9.15
C ASP A 102 -12.86 -19.52 7.92
N LEU A 103 -11.86 -19.99 7.17
CA LEU A 103 -12.04 -20.91 6.04
C LEU A 103 -12.69 -22.24 6.48
N GLU A 104 -12.25 -22.82 7.59
CA GLU A 104 -12.85 -24.03 8.14
C GLU A 104 -14.31 -23.79 8.58
N GLN A 105 -14.62 -22.64 9.18
CA GLN A 105 -15.99 -22.29 9.55
C GLN A 105 -16.89 -22.10 8.32
N GLU A 106 -16.40 -21.48 7.25
CA GLU A 106 -17.13 -21.36 5.98
C GLU A 106 -17.38 -22.74 5.35
N PHE A 107 -16.39 -23.63 5.39
CA PHE A 107 -16.54 -25.01 4.94
C PHE A 107 -17.59 -25.77 5.78
N GLN A 108 -17.58 -25.61 7.10
CA GLN A 108 -18.58 -26.22 7.98
C GLN A 108 -19.98 -25.65 7.75
N ARG A 109 -20.12 -24.33 7.52
CA ARG A 109 -21.41 -23.70 7.20
C ARG A 109 -21.97 -24.20 5.87
N SER A 110 -21.12 -24.37 4.86
CA SER A 110 -21.55 -24.93 3.56
C SER A 110 -21.90 -26.42 3.65
N ALA A 111 -21.23 -27.19 4.51
CA ALA A 111 -21.54 -28.59 4.74
C ALA A 111 -22.81 -28.81 5.60
N ALA A 112 -23.08 -27.94 6.58
CA ALA A 112 -24.17 -28.14 7.56
C ALA A 112 -25.54 -27.62 7.11
N GLY A 113 -25.64 -26.79 6.06
CA GLY A 113 -26.82 -25.93 5.89
C GLY A 113 -27.23 -25.64 4.46
N GLY A 114 -27.89 -26.60 3.82
CA GLY A 114 -28.99 -26.34 2.89
C GLY A 114 -28.59 -26.15 1.44
N THR A 115 -29.16 -27.01 0.59
CA THR A 115 -29.35 -26.70 -0.83
C THR A 115 -29.82 -25.25 -0.96
N PRO A 116 -29.11 -24.39 -1.72
CA PRO A 116 -29.56 -23.03 -1.92
C PRO A 116 -30.94 -23.10 -2.57
N SER A 117 -31.97 -22.69 -1.84
CA SER A 117 -33.30 -22.47 -2.37
C SER A 117 -33.16 -21.43 -3.48
N SER A 118 -33.15 -21.94 -4.71
CA SER A 118 -33.01 -21.22 -5.97
C SER A 118 -34.18 -20.27 -6.17
N LYS A 119 -34.12 -19.10 -5.52
CA LYS A 119 -34.93 -17.91 -5.84
C LYS A 119 -34.11 -16.64 -5.61
N ARG A 120 -32.94 -16.57 -6.23
CA ARG A 120 -32.30 -15.28 -6.54
C ARG A 120 -31.53 -15.41 -7.85
N ALA A 121 -32.28 -15.33 -8.95
CA ALA A 121 -31.73 -15.10 -10.27
C ALA A 121 -31.04 -13.73 -10.26
N GLY A 122 -29.71 -13.71 -10.40
CA GLY A 122 -28.94 -12.48 -10.44
C GLY A 122 -27.43 -12.73 -10.45
N ARG A 123 -26.91 -13.08 -11.65
CA ARG A 123 -25.49 -13.03 -12.07
C ARG A 123 -24.49 -13.91 -11.31
N VAL A 124 -24.07 -14.98 -12.01
CA VAL A 124 -22.91 -15.82 -11.72
C VAL A 124 -21.69 -15.27 -12.48
N PRO A 125 -20.49 -15.21 -11.89
CA PRO A 125 -19.26 -15.42 -12.64
C PRO A 125 -18.85 -16.90 -12.55
N ASP A 126 -18.63 -17.50 -13.71
CA ASP A 126 -18.10 -18.86 -13.88
C ASP A 126 -16.75 -19.01 -13.18
N LEU A 127 -16.67 -19.91 -12.20
CA LEU A 127 -15.42 -20.57 -11.81
C LEU A 127 -15.68 -22.05 -11.50
N ASP A 128 -14.88 -22.86 -12.16
CA ASP A 128 -14.97 -24.30 -12.37
C ASP A 128 -14.51 -25.07 -11.12
N ALA A 129 -15.47 -25.63 -10.36
CA ALA A 129 -15.23 -26.48 -9.21
C ALA A 129 -15.13 -27.95 -9.67
N SER A 130 -13.93 -28.39 -10.04
CA SER A 130 -13.61 -29.81 -10.28
C SER A 130 -12.36 -30.23 -9.50
N LEU A 131 -12.45 -30.23 -8.17
CA LEU A 131 -11.53 -30.95 -7.27
C LEU A 131 -12.34 -31.53 -6.09
N GLN A 132 -13.15 -32.55 -6.38
CA GLN A 132 -13.57 -33.54 -5.37
C GLN A 132 -12.55 -34.68 -5.39
N LEU A 133 -11.50 -34.56 -4.56
CA LEU A 133 -10.58 -35.66 -4.27
C LEU A 133 -11.11 -36.45 -3.07
N SER A 134 -11.37 -37.72 -3.32
CA SER A 134 -11.66 -38.76 -2.34
C SER A 134 -10.48 -38.92 -1.37
N TRP A 135 -10.67 -38.54 -0.11
CA TRP A 135 -9.87 -39.05 0.99
C TRP A 135 -10.44 -40.43 1.36
N GLN A 136 -9.85 -41.47 0.81
CA GLN A 136 -10.07 -42.85 1.22
C GLN A 136 -8.76 -43.36 1.85
N GLU A 137 -8.90 -43.91 3.06
CA GLU A 137 -7.84 -44.39 3.94
C GLU A 137 -6.83 -45.29 3.20
N GLY A 138 -5.61 -44.79 3.01
CA GLY A 138 -4.45 -45.58 2.60
C GLY A 138 -3.44 -45.61 3.74
N GLY A 139 -3.28 -46.78 4.37
CA GLY A 139 -2.26 -47.01 5.39
C GLY A 139 -0.81 -46.88 4.85
N PRO A 140 0.20 -46.85 5.73
CA PRO A 140 1.59 -46.63 5.35
C PRO A 140 2.14 -47.80 4.51
N PRO A 141 2.92 -47.54 3.44
CA PRO A 141 3.51 -48.61 2.63
C PRO A 141 4.74 -49.23 3.32
N ASP A 142 4.85 -50.55 3.21
CA ASP A 142 5.98 -51.37 3.67
C ASP A 142 7.32 -50.97 3.02
N PRO A 143 8.43 -50.93 3.78
CA PRO A 143 9.74 -50.47 3.28
C PRO A 143 10.61 -51.58 2.65
N GLN A 144 10.04 -52.56 1.94
CA GLN A 144 10.81 -53.74 1.45
C GLN A 144 10.71 -54.08 -0.04
N LEU A 145 10.60 -53.09 -0.94
CA LEU A 145 10.82 -53.33 -2.39
C LEU A 145 11.61 -52.18 -3.04
N ALA A 146 12.90 -52.12 -2.73
CA ALA A 146 13.88 -51.40 -3.54
C ALA A 146 14.63 -52.42 -4.43
N GLY A 147 14.29 -52.42 -5.73
CA GLY A 147 15.06 -53.08 -6.78
C GLY A 147 15.82 -52.06 -7.63
N PRO A 148 17.02 -52.38 -8.16
CA PRO A 148 17.93 -51.41 -8.76
C PRO A 148 17.73 -51.25 -10.28
N HIS A 149 18.33 -50.18 -10.81
CA HIS A 149 18.51 -49.80 -12.22
C HIS A 149 17.49 -48.82 -12.83
N THR A 150 17.75 -47.53 -12.66
CA THR A 150 17.47 -46.51 -13.69
C THR A 150 18.81 -46.01 -14.25
N THR A 151 18.98 -46.19 -15.56
CA THR A 151 20.11 -45.73 -16.37
C THR A 151 20.07 -44.20 -16.57
N PRO A 152 21.22 -43.54 -16.82
CA PRO A 152 21.31 -42.08 -16.86
C PRO A 152 20.83 -41.52 -18.22
N TYR A 153 20.26 -40.32 -18.18
CA TYR A 153 19.64 -39.60 -19.30
C TYR A 153 20.54 -38.44 -19.77
N PRO A 154 21.45 -38.63 -20.75
CA PRO A 154 22.33 -37.55 -21.24
C PRO A 154 21.73 -36.67 -22.34
N GLU A 155 20.67 -37.10 -23.04
CA GLU A 155 20.10 -36.35 -24.18
C GLU A 155 19.21 -35.17 -23.80
N ALA A 156 18.58 -35.17 -22.62
CA ALA A 156 17.75 -34.06 -22.20
C ALA A 156 18.59 -32.80 -21.86
N LEU A 157 19.82 -32.98 -21.39
CA LEU A 157 20.69 -31.87 -20.99
C LEU A 157 21.36 -31.16 -22.18
N SER A 158 21.61 -31.85 -23.29
CA SER A 158 22.17 -31.22 -24.50
C SER A 158 21.16 -30.27 -25.17
N PHE A 159 19.87 -30.63 -25.18
CA PHE A 159 18.80 -29.78 -25.69
C PHE A 159 18.64 -28.49 -24.87
N PHE A 160 18.68 -28.57 -23.52
CA PHE A 160 18.57 -27.39 -22.67
C PHE A 160 19.77 -26.45 -22.78
N LYS A 161 20.98 -26.99 -23.03
CA LYS A 161 22.18 -26.17 -23.22
C LYS A 161 22.12 -25.39 -24.54
N GLN A 162 21.63 -26.02 -25.62
CA GLN A 162 21.47 -25.37 -26.92
C GLN A 162 20.48 -24.19 -26.88
N VAL A 163 19.37 -24.32 -26.15
CA VAL A 163 18.37 -23.25 -25.98
C VAL A 163 18.93 -22.06 -25.18
N LEU A 164 19.78 -22.31 -24.19
CA LEU A 164 20.39 -21.25 -23.36
C LEU A 164 21.48 -20.46 -24.10
N ASP A 165 22.23 -21.12 -24.97
CA ASP A 165 23.26 -20.47 -25.79
C ASP A 165 22.62 -19.56 -26.86
N GLU A 166 21.49 -19.97 -27.44
CA GLU A 166 20.73 -19.18 -28.41
C GLU A 166 20.10 -17.92 -27.77
N TYR A 167 19.63 -18.03 -26.53
CA TYR A 167 19.08 -16.91 -25.76
C TYR A 167 20.14 -15.87 -25.36
N SER A 168 21.37 -16.32 -25.09
CA SER A 168 22.50 -15.43 -24.74
C SER A 168 22.99 -14.63 -25.96
N SER A 169 22.85 -15.18 -27.17
CA SER A 169 23.19 -14.48 -28.42
C SER A 169 22.23 -13.34 -28.75
N MET A 170 20.97 -13.41 -28.32
CA MET A 170 19.96 -12.37 -28.64
C MET A 170 20.05 -11.13 -27.74
N LYS A 171 20.77 -11.21 -26.60
CA LYS A 171 20.83 -10.12 -25.60
C LYS A 171 22.01 -9.15 -25.79
N ALA A 172 22.85 -9.36 -26.80
CA ALA A 172 24.05 -8.54 -27.06
C ALA A 172 23.82 -7.31 -27.97
N ALA A 173 22.59 -7.06 -28.45
CA ALA A 173 22.29 -5.88 -29.25
C ALA A 173 21.87 -4.69 -28.36
N SER A 174 22.85 -3.85 -27.99
CA SER A 174 22.63 -2.60 -27.25
C SER A 174 22.03 -1.50 -28.16
N PRO A 175 21.06 -0.69 -27.68
CA PRO A 175 20.55 0.45 -28.44
C PRO A 175 21.50 1.66 -28.41
N PRO A 176 21.49 2.52 -29.45
CA PRO A 176 22.35 3.70 -29.54
C PRO A 176 21.89 4.86 -28.64
N ALA A 177 22.88 5.62 -28.18
CA ALA A 177 22.75 6.73 -27.23
C ALA A 177 21.89 7.91 -27.74
N SER A 178 21.08 8.47 -26.84
CA SER A 178 20.25 9.65 -27.06
C SER A 178 21.03 10.97 -26.88
N PRO A 179 20.66 12.05 -27.60
CA PRO A 179 21.40 13.31 -27.60
C PRO A 179 21.05 14.23 -26.41
N LYS A 180 22.05 15.01 -25.98
CA LYS A 180 22.00 16.01 -24.90
C LYS A 180 21.22 17.25 -25.36
N HIS A 181 20.21 17.67 -24.59
CA HIS A 181 19.56 18.97 -24.74
C HIS A 181 20.03 19.95 -23.65
N SER A 182 20.44 21.14 -24.09
CA SER A 182 20.82 22.30 -23.29
C SER A 182 19.57 23.11 -22.87
N PRO A 183 19.61 23.83 -21.73
CA PRO A 183 18.48 24.65 -21.28
C PRO A 183 18.44 26.04 -21.96
N PRO A 184 17.25 26.63 -22.21
CA PRO A 184 17.15 27.98 -22.77
C PRO A 184 17.21 29.08 -21.69
N ALA A 185 17.67 30.24 -22.15
CA ALA A 185 17.93 31.46 -21.40
C ALA A 185 16.68 32.10 -20.78
N SER A 186 16.86 32.71 -19.61
CA SER A 186 15.86 33.44 -18.85
C SER A 186 15.57 34.82 -19.47
N THR A 187 14.29 35.11 -19.70
CA THR A 187 13.80 36.42 -20.14
C THR A 187 13.38 37.24 -18.93
N GLU A 188 14.05 38.37 -18.67
CA GLU A 188 13.70 39.34 -17.64
C GLU A 188 12.49 40.19 -18.10
N VAL A 189 11.43 40.23 -17.29
CA VAL A 189 10.27 41.12 -17.50
C VAL A 189 10.30 42.20 -16.41
N SER A 190 10.59 43.44 -16.83
CA SER A 190 10.52 44.64 -16.00
C SER A 190 9.08 45.15 -15.93
N VAL A 191 8.46 45.13 -14.75
CA VAL A 191 7.15 45.73 -14.50
C VAL A 191 7.32 47.06 -13.76
N THR A 192 6.93 48.16 -14.42
CA THR A 192 6.97 49.52 -13.88
C THR A 192 5.61 49.90 -13.30
N PHE A 193 5.53 50.25 -12.01
CA PHE A 193 4.31 50.76 -11.37
C PHE A 193 4.34 52.29 -11.16
N PRO A 194 3.22 53.01 -11.37
CA PRO A 194 3.18 54.48 -11.22
C PRO A 194 3.01 54.90 -9.75
N MET A 195 3.87 55.82 -9.30
CA MET A 195 3.78 56.49 -8.00
C MET A 195 2.57 57.44 -7.95
N ILE A 196 1.70 57.25 -6.95
CA ILE A 196 0.70 58.24 -6.55
C ILE A 196 1.30 59.13 -5.45
N SER A 197 1.46 60.41 -5.76
CA SER A 197 1.90 61.46 -4.83
C SER A 197 0.77 61.85 -3.86
N PRO A 198 1.03 62.00 -2.55
CA PRO A 198 0.03 62.52 -1.63
C PRO A 198 -0.01 64.06 -1.67
N THR A 199 -1.23 64.57 -1.87
CA THR A 199 -1.59 65.98 -1.90
C THR A 199 -1.69 66.60 -0.50
N SER A 200 -1.16 67.82 -0.39
CA SER A 200 -1.80 69.04 0.15
C SER A 200 -2.61 68.90 1.46
N SER A 201 -2.06 69.32 2.59
CA SER A 201 -2.20 70.68 3.18
C SER A 201 -3.41 70.87 4.13
N HIS A 202 -3.11 70.87 5.43
CA HIS A 202 -3.92 71.54 6.44
C HIS A 202 -3.04 72.55 7.17
N LYS A 203 -3.18 73.82 6.78
CA LYS A 203 -2.63 74.97 7.49
C LYS A 203 -3.44 75.19 8.75
N ARG A 204 -2.81 75.04 9.92
CA ARG A 204 -3.29 75.67 11.16
C ARG A 204 -2.78 77.13 11.20
N PRO A 205 -3.59 78.09 11.65
CA PRO A 205 -3.15 79.47 11.80
C PRO A 205 -2.35 79.62 13.10
N ASP A 206 -1.07 79.94 12.99
CA ASP A 206 -0.24 80.39 14.10
C ASP A 206 -0.59 81.84 14.42
N THR A 207 -1.27 82.07 15.55
CA THR A 207 -1.40 83.39 16.16
C THR A 207 -0.31 83.55 17.22
N THR A 208 0.40 84.68 17.15
CA THR A 208 1.36 85.21 18.15
C THR A 208 2.77 84.61 18.18
N ASN A 209 3.51 84.68 17.07
CA ASN A 209 4.98 84.66 17.13
C ASN A 209 5.53 86.09 17.09
N SER A 210 5.91 86.56 18.27
CA SER A 210 6.88 87.64 18.48
C SER A 210 8.07 87.44 17.54
N VAL A 211 8.25 88.39 16.62
CA VAL A 211 9.32 88.41 15.63
C VAL A 211 10.63 88.71 16.36
N VAL A 212 11.19 87.70 17.02
CA VAL A 212 12.64 87.66 17.27
C VAL A 212 13.24 87.27 15.93
N ARG A 213 13.67 88.27 15.14
CA ARG A 213 14.51 88.02 13.97
C ARG A 213 15.79 87.36 14.48
N SER A 214 15.87 86.05 14.34
CA SER A 214 17.10 85.30 14.57
C SER A 214 18.18 85.93 13.70
N ALA A 215 19.23 86.48 14.32
CA ALA A 215 20.35 87.04 13.59
C ALA A 215 20.88 86.00 12.60
N SER A 216 21.19 86.43 11.38
CA SER A 216 21.72 85.51 10.36
C SER A 216 23.05 84.90 10.83
N GLU A 217 23.41 83.71 10.36
CA GLU A 217 24.67 83.05 10.76
C GLU A 217 25.88 83.96 10.52
N SER A 218 25.87 84.71 9.42
CA SER A 218 26.86 85.73 9.09
C SER A 218 26.88 86.91 10.07
N GLU A 219 25.72 87.35 10.57
CA GLU A 219 25.64 88.40 11.58
C GLU A 219 26.20 87.93 12.92
N ILE A 220 25.87 86.71 13.34
CA ILE A 220 26.39 86.12 14.59
C ILE A 220 27.92 85.96 14.49
N ARG A 221 28.43 85.41 13.38
CA ARG A 221 29.89 85.34 13.13
C ARG A 221 30.53 86.71 13.16
N GLY A 222 29.93 87.71 12.51
CA GLY A 222 30.45 89.08 12.48
C GLY A 222 30.41 89.78 13.84
N ILE A 223 29.47 89.45 14.72
CA ILE A 223 29.44 89.95 16.10
C ILE A 223 30.54 89.28 16.93
N LEU A 224 30.68 87.96 16.86
CA LEU A 224 31.68 87.22 17.63
C LEU A 224 33.12 87.56 17.19
N GLU A 225 33.35 87.77 15.90
CA GLU A 225 34.65 88.19 15.38
C GLU A 225 35.00 89.61 15.82
N ARG A 226 34.01 90.51 15.91
CA ARG A 226 34.21 91.86 16.48
C ARG A 226 34.53 91.82 17.97
N VAL A 227 33.90 90.93 18.74
CA VAL A 227 34.25 90.71 20.16
C VAL A 227 35.68 90.19 20.29
N ARG A 228 36.13 89.32 19.38
CA ARG A 228 37.48 88.77 19.37
C ARG A 228 38.56 89.78 18.95
N SER A 229 38.25 90.67 18.01
CA SER A 229 39.18 91.66 17.47
C SER A 229 39.16 92.99 18.23
N ALA A 230 38.35 93.12 19.28
CA ALA A 230 38.30 94.34 20.08
C ALA A 230 39.64 94.59 20.80
N PRO A 231 40.23 95.79 20.71
CA PRO A 231 41.45 96.11 21.45
C PRO A 231 41.15 96.02 22.95
N ARG A 232 41.89 95.14 23.65
CA ARG A 232 41.70 94.72 25.06
C ARG A 232 40.71 93.56 25.31
N ALA A 233 40.30 92.81 24.29
CA ALA A 233 39.60 91.55 24.52
C ALA A 233 40.47 90.64 25.41
N SER A 234 39.93 90.23 26.55
CA SER A 234 40.62 89.32 27.45
C SER A 234 40.56 87.89 26.90
N LEU A 235 41.43 87.01 27.39
CA LEU A 235 41.36 85.58 27.07
C LEU A 235 39.98 84.98 27.42
N VAL A 236 39.31 85.54 28.44
CA VAL A 236 37.96 85.13 28.84
C VAL A 236 36.93 85.49 27.76
N ASP A 237 37.04 86.68 27.16
CA ASP A 237 36.13 87.13 26.09
C ASP A 237 36.31 86.31 24.81
N GLU A 238 37.56 85.96 24.48
CA GLU A 238 37.85 85.07 23.35
C GLU A 238 37.27 83.67 23.57
N ASN A 239 37.42 83.11 24.78
CA ASN A 239 36.86 81.81 25.13
C ASN A 239 35.33 81.83 25.12
N MET A 240 34.70 82.91 25.61
CA MET A 240 33.25 83.09 25.53
C MET A 240 32.77 83.22 24.10
N ALA A 241 33.52 83.92 23.23
CA ALA A 241 33.18 84.05 21.83
C ALA A 241 33.26 82.71 21.09
N ARG A 242 34.29 81.88 21.37
CA ARG A 242 34.41 80.51 20.83
C ARG A 242 33.27 79.61 21.32
N ALA A 243 32.99 79.60 22.63
CA ALA A 243 31.88 78.83 23.19
C ALA A 243 30.52 79.26 22.59
N SER A 244 30.32 80.56 22.37
CA SER A 244 29.12 81.09 21.71
C SER A 244 29.04 80.69 20.23
N MET A 245 30.18 80.65 19.53
CA MET A 245 30.25 80.18 18.14
C MET A 245 29.88 78.69 18.05
N ASP A 246 30.38 77.88 18.98
CA ASP A 246 30.04 76.45 19.04
C ASP A 246 28.55 76.23 19.29
N ILE A 247 27.95 76.98 20.21
CA ILE A 247 26.53 76.83 20.58
C ILE A 247 25.60 77.34 19.46
N HIS A 248 25.89 78.50 18.88
CA HIS A 248 24.95 79.17 17.98
C HIS A 248 25.14 78.82 16.50
N ILE A 249 26.33 78.35 16.12
CA ILE A 249 26.66 78.09 14.71
C ILE A 249 27.02 76.63 14.50
N VAL A 250 28.00 76.10 15.25
CA VAL A 250 28.50 74.74 15.00
C VAL A 250 27.46 73.69 15.37
N TYR A 251 26.88 73.78 16.57
CA TYR A 251 25.93 72.79 17.09
C TYR A 251 24.65 72.69 16.25
N PRO A 252 23.97 73.79 15.84
CA PRO A 252 22.78 73.69 14.98
C PRO A 252 23.10 73.13 13.60
N THR A 253 24.32 73.34 13.10
CA THR A 253 24.76 72.82 11.80
C THR A 253 25.07 71.33 11.87
N LEU A 254 25.73 70.87 12.95
CA LEU A 254 25.92 69.45 13.24
C LEU A 254 24.60 68.74 13.49
N GLU A 255 23.69 69.35 14.24
CA GLU A 255 22.35 68.81 14.50
C GLU A 255 21.54 68.67 13.21
N LYS A 256 21.62 69.64 12.28
CA LYS A 256 21.02 69.51 10.94
C LYS A 256 21.63 68.36 10.14
N LYS A 257 22.95 68.14 10.22
CA LYS A 257 23.64 67.03 9.54
C LYS A 257 23.27 65.68 10.13
N TRP A 258 23.27 65.54 11.46
CA TRP A 258 22.84 64.32 12.15
C TRP A 258 21.38 64.01 11.87
N ARG A 259 20.47 64.99 11.99
CA ARG A 259 19.07 64.80 11.60
C ARG A 259 18.94 64.34 10.15
N LYS A 260 19.69 64.92 9.20
CA LYS A 260 19.68 64.47 7.79
C LYS A 260 20.18 63.03 7.64
N GLN A 261 21.20 62.63 8.38
CA GLN A 261 21.74 61.27 8.36
C GLN A 261 20.74 60.28 8.97
N ASP A 262 20.16 60.61 10.13
CA ASP A 262 19.11 59.82 10.79
C ASP A 262 17.91 59.66 9.86
N PHE A 263 17.41 60.76 9.26
CA PHE A 263 16.32 60.70 8.29
C PHE A 263 16.65 59.85 7.06
N LYS A 264 17.92 59.85 6.60
CA LYS A 264 18.35 59.00 5.48
C LYS A 264 18.33 57.52 5.88
N THR A 265 18.83 57.17 7.07
CA THR A 265 18.79 55.79 7.57
C THR A 265 17.36 55.32 7.82
N GLU A 266 16.52 56.14 8.45
CA GLU A 266 15.10 55.87 8.68
C GLU A 266 14.35 55.68 7.36
N ARG A 267 14.59 56.55 6.37
CA ARG A 267 14.00 56.41 5.03
C ARG A 267 14.45 55.13 4.33
N SER A 268 15.72 54.74 4.47
CA SER A 268 16.23 53.48 3.91
C SER A 268 15.60 52.25 4.57
N LEU A 269 15.41 52.27 5.89
CA LEU A 269 14.75 51.20 6.64
C LEU A 269 13.26 51.11 6.29
N LEU A 270 12.58 52.24 6.15
CA LEU A 270 11.18 52.29 5.70
C LEU A 270 11.04 51.75 4.28
N HIS A 271 11.96 52.09 3.37
CA HIS A 271 11.95 51.57 2.01
C HIS A 271 12.19 50.06 1.97
N SER A 272 13.17 49.56 2.74
CA SER A 272 13.42 48.12 2.90
C SER A 272 12.18 47.39 3.47
N ARG A 273 11.54 47.95 4.50
CA ARG A 273 10.30 47.41 5.07
C ARG A 273 9.15 47.37 4.07
N ALA A 274 8.98 48.43 3.27
CA ALA A 274 7.96 48.48 2.23
C ALA A 274 8.22 47.43 1.14
N GLY A 275 9.48 47.25 0.72
CA GLY A 275 9.87 46.21 -0.24
C GLY A 275 9.60 44.80 0.27
N MET A 276 9.96 44.49 1.53
CA MET A 276 9.65 43.19 2.14
C MET A 276 8.14 42.94 2.25
N ALA A 277 7.36 43.96 2.63
CA ALA A 277 5.91 43.84 2.72
C ALA A 277 5.27 43.62 1.34
N ALA A 278 5.75 44.31 0.30
CA ALA A 278 5.30 44.10 -1.08
C ALA A 278 5.61 42.69 -1.56
N ASN A 279 6.83 42.19 -1.37
CA ASN A 279 7.23 40.83 -1.73
C ASN A 279 6.40 39.76 -1.00
N CYS A 280 6.12 39.98 0.30
CA CYS A 280 5.23 39.08 1.06
C CYS A 280 3.82 39.07 0.49
N PHE A 281 3.29 40.24 0.11
CA PHE A 281 1.97 40.35 -0.47
C PHE A 281 1.89 39.67 -1.85
N GLU A 282 2.87 39.88 -2.73
CA GLU A 282 2.94 39.22 -4.03
C GLU A 282 2.96 37.69 -3.89
N ARG A 283 3.75 37.15 -2.95
CA ARG A 283 3.76 35.70 -2.68
C ARG A 283 2.40 35.17 -2.22
N LEU A 284 1.72 35.88 -1.32
CA LEU A 284 0.38 35.48 -0.86
C LEU A 284 -0.65 35.52 -1.99
N VAL A 285 -0.59 36.52 -2.87
CA VAL A 285 -1.47 36.64 -4.03
C VAL A 285 -1.22 35.51 -5.03
N ILE A 286 0.05 35.18 -5.32
CA ILE A 286 0.43 34.06 -6.19
C ILE A 286 -0.06 32.73 -5.58
N ASP A 287 0.14 32.51 -4.29
CA ASP A 287 -0.30 31.28 -3.62
C ASP A 287 -1.82 31.10 -3.67
N ASP A 288 -2.59 32.16 -3.48
CA ASP A 288 -4.05 32.10 -3.57
C ASP A 288 -4.54 31.93 -5.01
N TYR A 289 -3.87 32.53 -5.98
CA TYR A 289 -4.13 32.28 -7.40
C TYR A 289 -3.88 30.81 -7.76
N MET A 290 -2.73 30.25 -7.37
CA MET A 290 -2.38 28.85 -7.64
C MET A 290 -3.33 27.87 -6.95
N LYS A 291 -3.79 28.17 -5.73
CA LYS A 291 -4.83 27.36 -5.06
C LYS A 291 -6.16 27.40 -5.80
N ASN A 292 -6.58 28.57 -6.28
CA ASN A 292 -7.81 28.72 -7.05
C ASN A 292 -7.72 27.99 -8.40
N GLU A 293 -6.59 28.06 -9.09
CA GLU A 293 -6.35 27.33 -10.33
C GLU A 293 -6.38 25.81 -10.11
N GLN A 294 -5.72 25.30 -9.06
CA GLN A 294 -5.79 23.89 -8.71
C GLN A 294 -7.20 23.43 -8.36
N LYS A 295 -7.99 24.30 -7.71
CA LYS A 295 -9.40 24.03 -7.42
C LYS A 295 -10.21 23.92 -8.71
N LEU A 296 -10.06 24.88 -9.63
CA LEU A 296 -10.71 24.85 -10.93
C LEU A 296 -10.35 23.59 -11.73
N LEU A 297 -9.08 23.18 -11.74
CA LEU A 297 -8.66 21.95 -12.42
C LEU A 297 -9.30 20.69 -11.81
N ARG A 298 -9.46 20.63 -10.47
CA ARG A 298 -10.19 19.52 -9.83
C ARG A 298 -11.67 19.53 -10.19
N ASP A 299 -12.30 20.71 -10.17
CA ASP A 299 -13.71 20.85 -10.49
C ASP A 299 -13.97 20.44 -11.95
N VAL A 300 -13.08 20.82 -12.89
CA VAL A 300 -13.12 20.38 -14.29
C VAL A 300 -12.91 18.88 -14.43
N ALA A 301 -11.96 18.29 -13.70
CA ALA A 301 -11.74 16.84 -13.72
C ALA A 301 -12.95 16.05 -13.18
N HIS A 302 -13.62 16.57 -12.14
CA HIS A 302 -14.87 15.99 -11.63
C HIS A 302 -16.02 16.07 -12.64
N LEU A 303 -16.17 17.20 -13.35
CA LEU A 303 -17.17 17.35 -14.40
C LEU A 303 -16.87 16.42 -15.61
N SER A 304 -15.62 16.32 -16.02
CA SER A 304 -15.22 15.40 -17.10
C SER A 304 -15.41 13.93 -16.75
N SER A 305 -15.23 13.56 -15.48
CA SER A 305 -15.50 12.19 -15.00
C SER A 305 -17.00 11.87 -14.93
N ALA A 306 -17.86 12.88 -14.78
CA ALA A 306 -19.31 12.70 -14.76
C ALA A 306 -19.92 12.53 -16.16
N GLU A 307 -19.28 13.06 -17.22
CA GLU A 307 -19.75 12.91 -18.61
C GLU A 307 -19.25 11.63 -19.30
N ALA A 308 -18.24 10.95 -18.75
CA ALA A 308 -17.56 9.82 -19.40
C ALA A 308 -18.25 8.45 -19.25
N ASP A 309 -19.49 8.38 -18.75
CA ASP A 309 -20.29 7.14 -18.75
C ASP A 309 -21.53 7.21 -19.68
N PRO A 310 -21.35 7.27 -21.02
CA PRO A 310 -22.45 7.14 -21.97
C PRO A 310 -22.93 5.69 -22.15
N THR A 311 -22.45 4.73 -21.34
CA THR A 311 -22.75 3.30 -21.47
C THR A 311 -23.66 2.73 -20.38
N SER A 312 -24.42 3.57 -19.68
CA SER A 312 -25.60 3.09 -18.97
C SER A 312 -26.72 2.86 -19.98
N PRO A 313 -27.12 1.60 -20.26
CA PRO A 313 -28.12 1.32 -21.28
C PRO A 313 -29.45 1.93 -20.86
N MET A 314 -29.93 2.87 -21.68
CA MET A 314 -31.29 3.38 -21.66
C MET A 314 -32.26 2.20 -21.66
N SER A 315 -32.75 1.87 -20.47
CA SER A 315 -33.99 1.11 -20.33
C SER A 315 -35.11 2.04 -20.78
N ARG A 316 -35.48 1.91 -22.06
CA ARG A 316 -36.75 2.37 -22.60
C ARG A 316 -37.88 1.68 -21.82
N SER A 317 -38.40 2.33 -20.79
CA SER A 317 -39.77 2.11 -20.34
C SER A 317 -40.61 3.27 -20.85
N GLY A 318 -41.40 2.99 -21.88
CA GLY A 318 -42.39 3.91 -22.40
C GLY A 318 -43.43 4.27 -21.35
N ALA A 319 -43.87 5.52 -21.44
CA ALA A 319 -45.23 6.00 -21.25
C ALA A 319 -46.18 5.08 -20.45
N ASN A 320 -46.53 5.52 -19.25
CA ASN A 320 -47.88 6.03 -18.97
C ASN A 320 -47.95 6.47 -17.51
N SER A 321 -48.14 7.76 -17.29
CA SER A 321 -48.74 8.27 -16.05
C SER A 321 -49.85 9.22 -16.45
N PRO A 322 -51.12 8.86 -16.21
CA PRO A 322 -52.20 9.81 -16.23
C PRO A 322 -52.22 10.58 -14.90
N LEU A 323 -52.66 11.83 -14.99
CA LEU A 323 -53.18 12.62 -13.89
C LEU A 323 -54.14 11.80 -13.01
N GLY A 324 -54.11 12.03 -11.69
CA GLY A 324 -55.33 11.99 -10.90
C GLY A 324 -55.21 11.44 -9.48
N SER A 325 -55.35 12.37 -8.52
CA SER A 325 -56.32 12.30 -7.42
C SER A 325 -56.24 11.17 -6.37
N GLN A 326 -56.00 11.64 -5.14
CA GLN A 326 -56.59 11.20 -3.87
C GLN A 326 -57.75 10.18 -3.95
N THR A 327 -57.74 9.14 -3.11
CA THR A 327 -58.58 8.97 -1.90
C THR A 327 -58.57 7.51 -1.38
N ALA A 328 -58.84 7.43 -0.07
CA ALA A 328 -59.11 6.31 0.84
C ALA A 328 -59.66 4.96 0.32
N GLY A 329 -59.49 3.94 1.19
CA GLY A 329 -60.40 2.78 1.31
C GLY A 329 -59.75 1.44 0.89
N SER A 330 -59.36 0.57 1.82
CA SER A 330 -60.20 -0.42 2.53
C SER A 330 -60.39 -1.74 1.77
N THR A 331 -59.95 -2.83 2.42
CA THR A 331 -60.59 -4.15 2.56
C THR A 331 -60.82 -5.11 1.37
N LEU A 332 -60.46 -6.37 1.67
CA LEU A 332 -61.15 -7.65 1.38
C LEU A 332 -60.84 -8.45 0.09
N LYS A 333 -60.30 -9.65 0.36
CA LYS A 333 -60.74 -11.01 -0.03
C LYS A 333 -60.87 -11.42 -1.51
N SER A 334 -60.49 -12.70 -1.68
CA SER A 334 -61.04 -13.72 -2.61
C SER A 334 -60.73 -13.50 -4.10
N SER A 335 -60.65 -14.49 -4.98
CA SER A 335 -60.58 -15.96 -4.98
C SER A 335 -60.52 -16.38 -6.46
N LEU A 336 -60.20 -17.65 -6.73
CA LEU A 336 -60.55 -18.43 -7.94
C LEU A 336 -59.74 -18.27 -9.24
N GLY A 337 -59.49 -19.44 -9.84
CA GLY A 337 -59.13 -19.65 -11.25
C GLY A 337 -57.97 -20.64 -11.39
N ARG A 338 -58.21 -21.96 -11.50
CA ARG A 338 -58.22 -22.76 -12.77
C ARG A 338 -56.98 -22.51 -13.64
N GLY A 339 -56.21 -23.48 -14.12
CA GLY A 339 -56.36 -24.93 -14.29
C GLY A 339 -55.40 -25.35 -15.43
N LEU A 340 -55.38 -26.65 -15.73
CA LEU A 340 -54.86 -27.33 -16.95
C LEU A 340 -53.64 -28.25 -16.77
N SER A 341 -53.91 -29.44 -17.28
CA SER A 341 -53.20 -30.71 -17.34
C SER A 341 -52.15 -30.76 -18.46
N THR A 342 -51.19 -31.70 -18.37
CA THR A 342 -50.76 -32.61 -19.47
C THR A 342 -49.75 -33.64 -18.92
N ALA A 343 -50.08 -34.94 -18.99
CA ALA A 343 -49.38 -36.04 -19.69
C ALA A 343 -47.84 -36.05 -19.55
N GLY A 344 -47.14 -37.09 -19.12
CA GLY A 344 -47.31 -38.54 -19.30
C GLY A 344 -46.03 -39.07 -19.97
N SER A 345 -45.32 -40.02 -19.34
CA SER A 345 -44.33 -40.87 -20.03
C SER A 345 -43.85 -42.00 -19.11
N THR A 346 -43.99 -43.22 -19.61
CA THR A 346 -43.62 -44.50 -19.02
C THR A 346 -42.50 -45.13 -19.85
N SER A 347 -41.49 -45.72 -19.19
CA SER A 347 -40.58 -46.75 -19.72
C SER A 347 -40.04 -47.50 -18.48
N PHE A 348 -40.13 -48.82 -18.26
CA PHE A 348 -40.15 -50.06 -19.06
C PHE A 348 -38.85 -50.34 -19.84
N SER A 349 -37.93 -51.06 -19.19
CA SER A 349 -37.35 -52.36 -19.62
C SER A 349 -36.07 -52.63 -18.83
N ASP A 350 -36.00 -53.71 -18.06
CA ASP A 350 -34.74 -54.45 -17.91
C ASP A 350 -35.01 -55.94 -17.72
N MET A 351 -34.46 -56.74 -18.63
CA MET A 351 -34.58 -58.20 -18.68
C MET A 351 -33.19 -58.80 -18.42
N GLY A 352 -32.98 -59.22 -17.18
CA GLY A 352 -31.83 -60.04 -16.79
C GLY A 352 -32.11 -61.52 -17.05
N SER A 353 -31.55 -62.05 -18.14
CA SER A 353 -31.38 -63.50 -18.35
C SER A 353 -30.27 -64.03 -17.44
N SER A 354 -30.56 -65.06 -16.65
CA SER A 354 -29.51 -65.94 -16.11
C SER A 354 -29.93 -67.39 -16.29
N THR A 355 -29.18 -68.07 -17.14
CA THR A 355 -29.22 -69.50 -17.43
C THR A 355 -28.45 -70.23 -16.34
N GLY A 356 -29.18 -70.94 -15.47
CA GLY A 356 -28.62 -71.89 -14.51
C GLY A 356 -29.31 -73.24 -14.68
N LEU A 357 -28.72 -74.15 -15.46
CA LEU A 357 -29.14 -75.55 -15.55
C LEU A 357 -27.91 -76.45 -15.36
N GLY A 358 -27.58 -76.74 -14.09
CA GLY A 358 -27.17 -78.10 -13.70
C GLY A 358 -28.47 -78.90 -13.51
N GLY A 359 -28.59 -80.19 -13.81
CA GLY A 359 -27.59 -81.25 -13.80
C GLY A 359 -28.06 -82.30 -12.80
N THR A 360 -28.87 -83.27 -13.24
CA THR A 360 -29.12 -84.61 -12.64
C THR A 360 -29.91 -85.38 -13.70
N GLY A 361 -29.41 -86.45 -14.33
CA GLY A 361 -29.05 -87.70 -13.65
C GLY A 361 -30.27 -88.62 -13.53
N GLY A 362 -30.92 -88.95 -14.66
CA GLY A 362 -32.10 -89.82 -14.73
C GLY A 362 -31.76 -91.16 -15.38
N PHE A 363 -31.35 -92.11 -14.54
CA PHE A 363 -31.25 -93.54 -14.80
C PHE A 363 -32.59 -94.04 -15.36
N ARG A 364 -32.59 -94.74 -16.52
CA ARG A 364 -33.79 -95.47 -16.96
C ARG A 364 -33.41 -96.86 -17.46
N ASP A 365 -34.06 -97.81 -16.81
CA ASP A 365 -33.82 -99.23 -16.87
C ASP A 365 -34.05 -99.84 -18.24
N SER A 366 -33.23 -100.86 -18.45
CA SER A 366 -33.36 -101.92 -19.42
C SER A 366 -34.74 -102.59 -19.36
N GLN A 367 -35.38 -102.77 -20.52
CA GLN A 367 -36.26 -103.91 -20.72
C GLN A 367 -35.85 -104.69 -21.97
N SER A 368 -35.78 -105.99 -21.71
CA SER A 368 -35.40 -107.09 -22.57
C SER A 368 -36.45 -107.42 -23.64
N ARG A 369 -36.01 -108.28 -24.57
CA ARG A 369 -36.74 -109.18 -25.51
C ARG A 369 -36.76 -108.64 -26.95
N GLY A 370 -36.47 -109.44 -27.98
CA GLY A 370 -36.44 -110.89 -28.03
C GLY A 370 -35.60 -111.43 -29.18
N PHE A 371 -35.25 -112.70 -28.97
CA PHE A 371 -34.73 -113.68 -29.91
C PHE A 371 -35.44 -113.66 -31.28
N GLY A 372 -34.64 -113.84 -32.34
CA GLY A 372 -35.09 -114.15 -33.68
C GLY A 372 -33.93 -114.70 -34.49
N ASP A 373 -33.82 -116.03 -34.52
CA ASP A 373 -32.90 -116.79 -35.36
C ASP A 373 -32.98 -116.36 -36.83
N THR A 374 -31.83 -116.16 -37.48
CA THR A 374 -31.75 -116.31 -38.93
C THR A 374 -30.33 -116.69 -39.35
N THR A 375 -30.14 -117.98 -39.62
CA THR A 375 -29.00 -118.55 -40.31
C THR A 375 -28.94 -118.04 -41.75
N ARG A 376 -27.92 -117.27 -42.17
CA ARG A 376 -27.54 -117.20 -43.60
C ARG A 376 -26.18 -116.53 -43.89
N SER A 377 -25.42 -117.26 -44.71
CA SER A 377 -24.46 -116.79 -45.72
C SER A 377 -23.09 -116.26 -45.25
N THR A 378 -22.10 -117.15 -45.30
CA THR A 378 -20.69 -116.93 -44.92
C THR A 378 -19.77 -116.50 -46.08
N SER A 379 -20.27 -116.12 -47.26
CA SER A 379 -19.42 -115.74 -48.40
C SER A 379 -19.45 -114.28 -48.86
N SER A 380 -20.23 -113.39 -48.23
CA SER A 380 -20.25 -111.93 -48.54
C SER A 380 -19.69 -111.02 -47.42
N CYS A 381 -19.10 -111.63 -46.38
CA CYS A 381 -18.62 -110.93 -45.19
C CYS A 381 -17.33 -110.12 -45.43
N SER A 382 -16.45 -110.60 -46.32
CA SER A 382 -15.15 -109.97 -46.62
C SER A 382 -15.30 -108.57 -47.24
N GLU A 383 -16.16 -108.42 -48.25
CA GLU A 383 -16.33 -107.16 -48.99
C GLU A 383 -17.09 -106.10 -48.17
N ARG A 384 -18.07 -106.51 -47.37
CA ARG A 384 -18.69 -105.61 -46.38
C ARG A 384 -17.70 -105.16 -45.32
N GLN A 385 -16.81 -106.04 -44.87
CA GLN A 385 -15.80 -105.68 -43.88
C GLN A 385 -14.75 -104.72 -44.44
N ALA A 386 -14.38 -104.85 -45.73
CA ALA A 386 -13.52 -103.90 -46.43
C ALA A 386 -14.19 -102.52 -46.58
N ASN A 387 -15.46 -102.46 -47.00
CA ASN A 387 -16.21 -101.21 -47.13
C ASN A 387 -16.45 -100.51 -45.77
N VAL A 388 -16.67 -101.28 -44.70
CA VAL A 388 -16.77 -100.72 -43.34
C VAL A 388 -15.43 -100.15 -42.88
N ARG A 389 -14.30 -100.81 -43.20
CA ARG A 389 -12.97 -100.25 -42.91
C ARG A 389 -12.69 -98.98 -43.69
N HIS A 390 -13.07 -98.91 -44.96
CA HIS A 390 -12.92 -97.71 -45.78
C HIS A 390 -13.72 -96.53 -45.22
N ARG A 391 -15.01 -96.73 -44.92
CA ARG A 391 -15.85 -95.70 -44.27
C ARG A 391 -15.33 -95.29 -42.90
N ASN A 392 -14.79 -96.23 -42.13
CA ASN A 392 -14.17 -95.93 -40.84
C ASN A 392 -12.86 -95.13 -40.99
N LEU A 393 -12.15 -95.25 -42.11
CA LEU A 393 -10.96 -94.45 -42.42
C LEU A 393 -11.36 -93.06 -42.93
N GLU A 394 -12.34 -92.96 -43.81
CA GLU A 394 -12.90 -91.67 -44.28
C GLU A 394 -13.44 -90.86 -43.10
N THR A 395 -14.28 -91.45 -42.25
CA THR A 395 -14.80 -90.76 -41.06
C THR A 395 -13.70 -90.37 -40.06
N LYS A 396 -12.61 -91.13 -39.98
CA LYS A 396 -11.43 -90.75 -39.18
C LYS A 396 -10.68 -89.57 -39.79
N MET A 397 -10.55 -89.52 -41.11
CA MET A 397 -9.95 -88.38 -41.81
C MET A 397 -10.83 -87.14 -41.68
N ASP A 398 -12.13 -87.24 -41.93
CA ASP A 398 -13.09 -86.14 -41.75
C ASP A 398 -13.06 -85.59 -40.32
N PHE A 399 -12.94 -86.48 -39.32
CA PHE A 399 -12.82 -86.08 -37.92
C PHE A 399 -11.49 -85.39 -37.63
N GLN A 400 -10.39 -85.83 -38.25
CA GLN A 400 -9.08 -85.16 -38.13
C GLN A 400 -9.08 -83.79 -38.80
N ASP A 401 -9.66 -83.69 -40.00
CA ASP A 401 -9.78 -82.43 -40.74
C ASP A 401 -10.66 -81.44 -39.98
N HIS A 402 -11.82 -81.89 -39.48
CA HIS A 402 -12.67 -81.06 -38.63
C HIS A 402 -11.96 -80.62 -37.35
N ARG A 403 -11.18 -81.51 -36.71
CA ARG A 403 -10.38 -81.15 -35.54
C ARG A 403 -9.32 -80.10 -35.87
N GLN A 404 -8.64 -80.22 -37.02
CA GLN A 404 -7.66 -79.23 -37.47
C GLN A 404 -8.32 -77.88 -37.78
N GLU A 405 -9.48 -77.89 -38.45
CA GLU A 405 -10.26 -76.69 -38.74
C GLU A 405 -10.71 -75.97 -37.45
N VAL A 406 -11.18 -76.72 -36.45
CA VAL A 406 -11.57 -76.15 -35.14
C VAL A 406 -10.36 -75.54 -34.42
N LEU A 407 -9.20 -76.20 -34.46
CA LEU A 407 -7.97 -75.66 -33.86
C LEU A 407 -7.49 -74.40 -34.59
N GLN A 408 -7.56 -74.39 -35.92
CA GLN A 408 -7.20 -73.22 -36.72
C GLN A 408 -8.13 -72.04 -36.42
N LYS A 409 -9.45 -72.25 -36.42
CA LYS A 409 -10.43 -71.21 -36.04
C LYS A 409 -10.22 -70.71 -34.61
N SER A 410 -9.85 -71.59 -33.69
CA SER A 410 -9.52 -71.21 -32.31
C SER A 410 -8.27 -70.32 -32.25
N MET A 411 -7.22 -70.64 -33.02
CA MET A 411 -6.02 -69.81 -33.12
C MET A 411 -6.31 -68.45 -33.74
N GLU A 412 -7.05 -68.40 -34.86
CA GLU A 412 -7.45 -67.16 -35.53
C GLU A 412 -8.29 -66.26 -34.61
N MET A 413 -9.24 -66.84 -33.87
CA MET A 413 -10.02 -66.13 -32.86
C MET A 413 -9.12 -65.56 -31.75
N SER A 414 -8.13 -66.33 -31.28
CA SER A 414 -7.20 -65.87 -30.26
C SER A 414 -6.30 -64.73 -30.75
N GLN A 415 -5.87 -64.76 -32.01
CA GLN A 415 -5.08 -63.70 -32.64
C GLN A 415 -5.93 -62.43 -32.81
N SER A 416 -7.16 -62.57 -33.31
CA SER A 416 -8.10 -61.45 -33.45
C SER A 416 -8.39 -60.77 -32.09
N LEU A 417 -8.54 -61.54 -31.01
CA LEU A 417 -8.68 -60.99 -29.66
C LEU A 417 -7.41 -60.26 -29.17
N LYS A 418 -6.21 -60.79 -29.47
CA LYS A 418 -4.95 -60.11 -29.15
C LYS A 418 -4.80 -58.79 -29.91
N GLU A 419 -5.16 -58.77 -31.19
CA GLU A 419 -5.14 -57.55 -32.01
C GLU A 419 -6.12 -56.51 -31.47
N ARG A 420 -7.38 -56.90 -31.22
CA ARG A 420 -8.40 -55.99 -30.64
C ARG A 420 -7.97 -55.43 -29.28
N THR A 421 -7.45 -56.26 -28.40
CA THR A 421 -6.98 -55.79 -27.08
C THR A 421 -5.75 -54.89 -27.19
N SER A 422 -4.84 -55.14 -28.13
CA SER A 422 -3.70 -54.27 -28.39
C SER A 422 -4.11 -52.91 -28.96
N ALA A 423 -5.08 -52.88 -29.87
CA ALA A 423 -5.67 -51.65 -30.42
C ALA A 423 -6.37 -50.83 -29.34
N ILE A 424 -7.15 -51.46 -28.45
CA ILE A 424 -7.80 -50.79 -27.31
C ILE A 424 -6.75 -50.21 -26.37
N LYS A 425 -5.69 -50.96 -26.04
CA LYS A 425 -4.59 -50.48 -25.20
C LYS A 425 -3.86 -49.29 -25.84
N GLY A 426 -3.63 -49.33 -27.15
CA GLY A 426 -3.03 -48.21 -27.90
C GLY A 426 -3.92 -46.96 -27.87
N SER A 427 -5.20 -47.11 -28.15
CA SER A 427 -6.19 -46.01 -28.11
C SER A 427 -6.30 -45.39 -26.71
N TYR A 428 -6.31 -46.21 -25.66
CA TYR A 428 -6.36 -45.72 -24.28
C TYR A 428 -5.11 -44.91 -23.90
N LYS A 429 -3.91 -45.41 -24.24
CA LYS A 429 -2.66 -44.66 -24.02
C LYS A 429 -2.64 -43.33 -24.76
N TRP A 430 -3.13 -43.30 -26.00
CA TRP A 430 -3.20 -42.07 -26.79
C TRP A 430 -4.19 -41.06 -26.19
N ARG A 431 -5.35 -41.52 -25.72
CA ARG A 431 -6.34 -40.66 -25.04
C ARG A 431 -5.77 -40.02 -23.77
N ILE A 432 -5.06 -40.80 -22.94
CA ILE A 432 -4.39 -40.27 -21.74
C ILE A 432 -3.32 -39.24 -22.12
N ALA A 433 -2.51 -39.53 -23.14
CA ALA A 433 -1.47 -38.59 -23.58
C ALA A 433 -2.08 -37.27 -24.09
N GLN A 434 -3.20 -37.34 -24.81
CA GLN A 434 -3.95 -36.17 -25.24
C GLN A 434 -4.50 -35.38 -24.05
N GLU A 435 -5.15 -36.05 -23.10
CA GLU A 435 -5.73 -35.40 -21.90
C GLU A 435 -4.65 -34.70 -21.05
N LEU A 436 -3.49 -35.34 -20.86
CA LEU A 436 -2.35 -34.73 -20.16
C LEU A 436 -1.79 -33.52 -20.91
N LEU A 437 -1.74 -33.56 -22.24
CA LEU A 437 -1.32 -32.42 -23.05
C LEU A 437 -2.30 -31.26 -22.92
N GLU A 438 -3.60 -31.53 -22.98
CA GLU A 438 -4.65 -30.53 -22.79
C GLU A 438 -4.60 -29.90 -21.40
N GLN A 439 -4.42 -30.72 -20.35
CA GLN A 439 -4.22 -30.23 -18.98
C GLN A 439 -2.99 -29.32 -18.87
N ARG A 440 -1.88 -29.68 -19.52
CA ARG A 440 -0.66 -28.85 -19.53
C ARG A 440 -0.86 -27.53 -20.27
N ILE A 441 -1.61 -27.53 -21.37
CA ILE A 441 -1.95 -26.30 -22.11
C ILE A 441 -2.84 -25.40 -21.24
N ARG A 442 -3.88 -25.96 -20.60
CA ARG A 442 -4.75 -25.21 -19.67
C ARG A 442 -3.97 -24.63 -18.50
N TRP A 443 -3.08 -25.43 -17.90
CA TRP A 443 -2.21 -24.96 -16.82
C TRP A 443 -1.30 -23.81 -17.27
N ARG A 444 -0.68 -23.89 -18.45
CA ARG A 444 0.12 -22.78 -18.99
C ARG A 444 -0.70 -21.52 -19.25
N ALA A 445 -1.92 -21.66 -19.76
CA ALA A 445 -2.81 -20.52 -19.98
C ALA A 445 -3.21 -19.84 -18.66
N SER A 446 -3.59 -20.63 -17.65
CA SER A 446 -3.90 -20.15 -16.30
C SER A 446 -2.69 -19.51 -15.62
N TYR A 447 -1.52 -20.15 -15.70
CA TYR A 447 -0.27 -19.63 -15.13
C TYR A 447 0.13 -18.30 -15.76
N ASN A 448 0.03 -18.17 -17.08
CA ASN A 448 0.29 -16.89 -17.75
C ASN A 448 -0.70 -15.82 -17.31
N GLN A 449 -1.96 -16.16 -17.07
CA GLN A 449 -2.94 -15.21 -16.55
C GLN A 449 -2.56 -14.72 -15.15
N VAL A 450 -2.19 -15.62 -14.25
CA VAL A 450 -1.70 -15.25 -12.90
C VAL A 450 -0.43 -14.41 -13.00
N ALA A 451 0.54 -14.80 -13.82
CA ALA A 451 1.76 -14.01 -14.02
C ALA A 451 1.47 -12.59 -14.55
N THR A 452 0.51 -12.43 -15.47
CA THR A 452 0.10 -11.09 -15.93
C THR A 452 -0.66 -10.29 -14.89
N GLN A 453 -1.33 -10.94 -13.93
CA GLN A 453 -1.96 -10.27 -12.80
C GLN A 453 -0.89 -9.78 -11.82
N ASP A 454 0.09 -10.62 -11.48
CA ASP A 454 1.22 -10.25 -10.62
C ASP A 454 2.00 -9.06 -11.22
N GLU A 455 2.27 -9.07 -12.53
CA GLU A 455 2.92 -7.95 -13.22
C GLU A 455 2.10 -6.65 -13.12
N LYS A 456 0.77 -6.74 -13.25
CA LYS A 456 -0.14 -5.59 -13.11
C LYS A 456 -0.18 -5.08 -11.66
N GLU A 457 -0.19 -5.96 -10.67
CA GLU A 457 -0.15 -5.57 -9.26
C GLU A 457 1.19 -4.93 -8.90
N VAL A 458 2.30 -5.48 -9.38
CA VAL A 458 3.63 -4.88 -9.19
C VAL A 458 3.70 -3.50 -9.84
N ALA A 459 3.18 -3.34 -11.06
CA ALA A 459 3.11 -2.05 -11.74
C ALA A 459 2.22 -1.05 -10.97
N PHE A 460 1.04 -1.47 -10.52
CA PHE A 460 0.14 -0.65 -9.72
C PHE A 460 0.78 -0.21 -8.39
N ASN A 461 1.44 -1.13 -7.69
CA ASN A 461 2.13 -0.83 -6.44
C ASN A 461 3.28 0.15 -6.66
N ARG A 462 4.04 0.00 -7.73
CA ARG A 462 5.09 0.94 -8.11
C ARG A 462 4.53 2.35 -8.33
N ASP A 463 3.47 2.49 -9.13
CA ASP A 463 2.81 3.77 -9.39
C ASP A 463 2.25 4.40 -8.10
N PHE A 464 1.71 3.57 -7.20
CA PHE A 464 1.22 4.00 -5.90
C PHE A 464 2.34 4.58 -5.03
N PHE A 465 3.48 3.89 -4.95
CA PHE A 465 4.65 4.37 -4.19
C PHE A 465 5.25 5.64 -4.79
N GLU A 466 5.35 5.72 -6.12
CA GLU A 466 5.86 6.91 -6.82
C GLU A 466 4.99 8.15 -6.54
N LYS A 467 3.66 8.00 -6.64
CA LYS A 467 2.72 9.08 -6.28
C LYS A 467 2.86 9.50 -4.81
N ARG A 468 3.03 8.54 -3.89
CA ARG A 468 3.21 8.82 -2.47
C ARG A 468 4.53 9.53 -2.17
N GLU A 469 5.61 9.13 -2.84
CA GLU A 469 6.91 9.80 -2.72
C GLU A 469 6.83 11.25 -3.22
N GLU A 470 6.16 11.46 -4.35
CA GLU A 470 5.96 12.80 -4.91
C GLU A 470 5.14 13.70 -3.98
N GLN A 471 4.09 13.17 -3.35
CA GLN A 471 3.35 13.89 -2.31
C GLN A 471 4.23 14.29 -1.12
N LEU A 472 5.11 13.38 -0.66
CA LEU A 472 6.06 13.69 0.41
C LEU A 472 7.10 14.73 -0.03
N ARG A 473 7.57 14.67 -1.27
CA ARG A 473 8.47 15.68 -1.86
C ARG A 473 7.81 17.06 -1.88
N GLN A 474 6.55 17.14 -2.30
CA GLN A 474 5.76 18.37 -2.26
C GLN A 474 5.53 18.88 -0.84
N GLN A 475 5.24 18.00 0.12
CA GLN A 475 5.12 18.39 1.53
C GLN A 475 6.43 18.95 2.09
N ARG A 476 7.57 18.31 1.79
CA ARG A 476 8.90 18.81 2.20
C ARG A 476 9.20 20.16 1.58
N ALA A 477 8.87 20.38 0.30
CA ALA A 477 9.02 21.67 -0.35
C ALA A 477 8.22 22.75 0.40
N ARG A 478 6.94 22.50 0.69
CA ARG A 478 6.09 23.42 1.48
C ARG A 478 6.63 23.66 2.89
N CYS A 479 7.15 22.63 3.55
CA CYS A 479 7.75 22.76 4.88
C CYS A 479 9.02 23.63 4.84
N ASN A 480 9.84 23.50 3.80
CA ASN A 480 11.03 24.32 3.59
C ASN A 480 10.64 25.79 3.37
N ASP A 481 9.60 26.06 2.56
CA ASP A 481 9.07 27.42 2.37
C ASP A 481 8.57 28.03 3.68
N SER A 482 7.89 27.24 4.52
CA SER A 482 7.46 27.68 5.84
C SER A 482 8.65 27.98 6.78
N SER A 483 9.77 27.30 6.61
CA SER A 483 10.98 27.52 7.39
C SER A 483 11.69 28.81 7.01
N GLU A 484 11.72 29.13 5.70
CA GLU A 484 12.21 30.40 5.17
C GLU A 484 11.31 31.55 5.62
N MET A 485 9.98 31.40 5.54
CA MET A 485 9.03 32.38 6.08
C MET A 485 9.22 32.61 7.58
N ARG A 486 9.52 31.55 8.36
CA ARG A 486 9.86 31.69 9.79
C ARG A 486 11.20 32.41 10.02
N LYS A 487 12.18 32.29 9.12
CA LYS A 487 13.43 33.09 9.18
C LYS A 487 13.15 34.55 8.86
N GLU A 488 12.36 34.82 7.82
CA GLU A 488 11.98 36.18 7.41
C GLU A 488 11.16 36.90 8.50
N ILE A 489 10.18 36.22 9.12
CA ILE A 489 9.43 36.78 10.26
C ILE A 489 10.34 37.08 11.46
N ARG A 490 11.33 36.23 11.74
CA ARG A 490 12.33 36.50 12.80
C ARG A 490 13.15 37.75 12.47
N HIS A 491 13.64 37.85 11.24
CA HIS A 491 14.37 39.03 10.77
C HIS A 491 13.54 40.31 10.90
N LEU A 492 12.27 40.30 10.50
CA LEU A 492 11.36 41.45 10.65
C LEU A 492 11.15 41.86 12.12
N ARG A 493 11.06 40.88 13.03
CA ARG A 493 10.95 41.16 14.47
C ARG A 493 12.22 41.80 15.03
N ASP A 494 13.39 41.35 14.58
CA ASP A 494 14.68 41.91 14.99
C ASP A 494 14.86 43.35 14.47
N VAL A 495 14.52 43.61 13.20
CA VAL A 495 14.52 44.97 12.62
C VAL A 495 13.57 45.89 13.39
N ASN A 496 12.38 45.40 13.75
CA ASN A 496 11.43 46.20 14.53
C ASN A 496 11.93 46.47 15.95
N ARG A 497 12.64 45.53 16.57
CA ARG A 497 13.31 45.75 17.87
C ARG A 497 14.33 46.87 17.78
N ILE A 498 15.21 46.83 16.77
CA ILE A 498 16.23 47.87 16.53
C ILE A 498 15.57 49.24 16.29
N LEU A 499 14.52 49.31 15.47
CA LEU A 499 13.79 50.56 15.23
C LEU A 499 13.19 51.14 16.52
N ASN A 500 12.63 50.30 17.37
CA ASN A 500 12.07 50.73 18.65
C ASN A 500 13.16 51.20 19.64
N GLU A 501 14.34 50.58 19.63
CA GLU A 501 15.51 51.03 20.39
C GLU A 501 15.97 52.41 19.90
N VAL A 502 16.17 52.60 18.61
CA VAL A 502 16.53 53.91 18.02
C VAL A 502 15.49 55.00 18.36
N GLN A 503 14.20 54.67 18.32
CA GLN A 503 13.16 55.62 18.72
C GLN A 503 13.19 55.94 20.22
N ARG A 504 13.54 54.97 21.07
CA ARG A 504 13.71 55.18 22.51
C ARG A 504 14.88 56.10 22.79
N ASP A 505 16.03 55.83 22.18
CA ASP A 505 17.24 56.64 22.32
C ASP A 505 17.00 58.08 21.87
N ARG A 506 16.28 58.28 20.75
CA ARG A 506 15.88 59.61 20.27
C ARG A 506 15.00 60.35 21.27
N LYS A 507 14.05 59.66 21.90
CA LYS A 507 13.19 60.23 22.95
C LYS A 507 14.01 60.59 24.20
N GLU A 508 14.97 59.76 24.58
CA GLU A 508 15.85 60.00 25.73
C GLU A 508 16.79 61.18 25.49
N ALA A 509 17.44 61.24 24.32
CA ALA A 509 18.27 62.36 23.91
C ALA A 509 17.48 63.68 23.91
N TRP A 510 16.23 63.65 23.42
CA TRP A 510 15.35 64.82 23.48
C TRP A 510 15.02 65.25 24.92
N ARG A 511 14.73 64.29 25.82
CA ARG A 511 14.48 64.58 27.24
C ARG A 511 15.72 65.15 27.92
N GLN A 512 16.91 64.61 27.65
CA GLN A 512 18.18 65.09 28.16
C GLN A 512 18.45 66.53 27.69
N GLY A 513 18.38 66.78 26.37
CA GLY A 513 18.57 68.12 25.82
C GLY A 513 17.52 69.15 26.28
N ARG A 514 16.32 68.70 26.69
CA ARG A 514 15.33 69.57 27.35
C ARG A 514 15.71 69.88 28.81
N LYS A 515 16.19 68.89 29.57
CA LYS A 515 16.70 69.09 30.94
C LYS A 515 17.88 70.06 30.94
N GLU A 516 18.84 69.88 30.04
CA GLU A 516 20.00 70.76 29.89
C GLU A 516 19.60 72.20 29.56
N ARG A 517 18.64 72.39 28.64
CA ARG A 517 18.09 73.72 28.34
C ARG A 517 17.45 74.37 29.56
N LEU A 518 16.63 73.63 30.32
CA LEU A 518 16.02 74.14 31.55
C LEU A 518 17.09 74.52 32.60
N VAL A 519 18.16 73.73 32.73
CA VAL A 519 19.29 74.04 33.63
C VAL A 519 20.00 75.32 33.18
N MET A 520 20.25 75.48 31.88
CA MET A 520 20.86 76.69 31.31
C MET A 520 19.96 77.92 31.48
N GLU A 521 18.65 77.81 31.20
CA GLU A 521 17.67 78.88 31.43
C GLU A 521 17.64 79.28 32.91
N THR A 522 17.66 78.31 33.83
CA THR A 522 17.71 78.58 35.27
C THR A 522 19.01 79.28 35.68
N ARG A 523 20.15 78.91 35.08
CA ARG A 523 21.44 79.58 35.31
C ARG A 523 21.42 81.02 34.76
N LEU A 524 20.91 81.23 33.55
CA LEU A 524 20.77 82.56 32.95
C LEU A 524 19.80 83.45 33.75
N ALA A 525 18.70 82.89 34.24
CA ALA A 525 17.76 83.61 35.10
C ALA A 525 18.40 84.05 36.44
N LYS A 526 19.37 83.29 36.97
CA LYS A 526 20.15 83.68 38.15
C LYS A 526 21.18 84.78 37.86
N ILE A 527 21.75 84.80 36.66
CA ILE A 527 22.74 85.80 36.22
C ILE A 527 22.06 87.09 35.76
N SER A 528 20.79 87.03 35.34
CA SER A 528 19.99 88.21 35.00
C SER A 528 19.91 89.12 36.23
N PRO A 529 20.57 90.29 36.21
CA PRO A 529 20.68 91.15 37.38
C PRO A 529 19.28 91.58 37.81
N LYS A 530 18.92 91.23 39.05
CA LYS A 530 17.74 91.77 39.73
C LYS A 530 17.86 93.28 39.75
N GLY A 531 17.14 93.94 38.85
CA GLY A 531 16.92 95.37 38.85
C GLY A 531 18.17 96.19 38.54
N LEU A 532 18.27 96.66 37.30
CA LEU A 532 18.62 98.06 37.12
C LEU A 532 17.36 98.87 37.49
N PRO A 533 17.32 99.55 38.64
CA PRO A 533 16.25 100.49 38.94
C PRO A 533 16.40 101.70 37.99
N GLY A 534 15.58 101.77 36.94
CA GLY A 534 15.61 102.95 36.08
C GLY A 534 15.09 102.80 34.66
N SER A 535 14.20 101.85 34.35
CA SER A 535 13.45 101.93 33.09
C SER A 535 12.30 102.93 33.25
N PRO A 536 12.30 104.07 32.53
CA PRO A 536 11.24 105.07 32.63
C PRO A 536 9.94 104.47 32.09
N LYS A 537 8.88 104.56 32.89
CA LYS A 537 7.52 104.34 32.41
C LYS A 537 7.21 105.41 31.36
N HIS A 538 7.30 105.08 30.09
CA HIS A 538 6.64 105.87 29.06
C HIS A 538 5.13 105.68 29.24
N ASN A 539 4.51 106.63 29.94
CA ASN A 539 3.09 106.90 29.83
C ASN A 539 2.82 107.30 28.38
N ILE A 540 2.23 106.40 27.62
CA ILE A 540 1.55 106.73 26.38
C ILE A 540 0.12 107.11 26.82
N TYR A 541 -0.14 108.41 26.82
CA TYR A 541 -1.49 108.98 26.74
C TYR A 541 -1.86 109.17 25.27
#